data_AF-A0A506UXC9-F1
#
_entry.id   AF-A0A506UXC9-F1
#
_cell.length_a   1.000
_cell.length_b   1.000
_cell.length_c   1.000
_cell.angle_alpha   90.00
_cell.angle_beta   90.00
_cell.angle_gamma   90.00
#
_symmetry.space_group_name_H-M   'P 1'
#
loop_
_entity.id
_entity.type
_entity.pdbx_description
1 polymer ?
#
loop_
_entity_poly.entity_id
_entity_poly.type
_entity_poly.pdbx_seq_one_letter_code
_entity_poly.pdbx_strand_id
1 'polypeptide(L)' 'MGRKLTLEWFDKIDEILIDKETSADLGQDGSLIKKFNLPFDGRIYDGGFDVLSSWKNDLQP' A
#
# COMPACT_ATOMS: atom_id res chain seq x y z
N MET A 1 9.11 -15.53 -5.35
CA MET A 1 8.14 -14.86 -4.45
C MET A 1 8.49 -13.39 -4.47
N GLY A 2 7.63 -12.54 -5.04
CA GLY A 2 7.87 -11.10 -5.15
C GLY A 2 7.07 -10.29 -4.13
N ARG A 3 6.96 -8.99 -4.39
CA ARG A 3 6.29 -8.01 -3.52
C ARG A 3 4.79 -7.98 -3.79
N LYS A 4 4.01 -7.75 -2.75
CA LYS A 4 2.57 -7.52 -2.83
C LYS A 4 2.22 -6.28 -2.04
N LEU A 5 1.23 -5.53 -2.52
CA LEU A 5 0.63 -4.43 -1.78
C LEU A 5 -0.60 -4.97 -1.04
N THR A 6 -0.72 -4.66 0.24
CA THR A 6 -1.95 -4.88 1.01
C THR A 6 -2.57 -3.53 1.31
N LEU A 7 -3.82 -3.33 0.90
CA LEU A 7 -4.61 -2.16 1.22
C LEU A 7 -5.63 -2.55 2.28
N GLU A 8 -5.66 -1.82 3.38
CA GLU A 8 -6.65 -1.96 4.45
C GLU A 8 -7.34 -0.61 4.61
N TRP A 9 -8.66 -0.61 4.75
CA TRP A 9 -9.40 0.62 4.99
C TRP A 9 -10.41 0.44 6.13
N PHE A 10 -10.55 1.52 6.88
CA PHE A 10 -11.29 1.56 8.13
C PHE A 10 -12.39 2.61 8.02
N ASP A 11 -13.47 2.41 8.77
CA ASP A 11 -14.45 3.45 8.97
C ASP A 11 -13.80 4.63 9.70
N LYS A 12 -14.08 5.86 9.26
CA LYS A 12 -13.42 7.06 9.80
C LYS A 12 -13.93 7.47 11.18
N ILE A 13 -15.10 6.98 11.59
CA ILE A 13 -15.75 7.36 12.84
C ILE A 13 -15.46 6.28 13.89
N ASP A 14 -15.73 5.03 13.55
CA ASP A 14 -15.66 3.92 14.50
C ASP A 14 -14.28 3.24 14.51
N GLU A 15 -13.39 3.60 13.57
CA GLU A 15 -12.05 3.01 13.37
C GLU A 15 -12.08 1.49 13.13
N ILE A 16 -13.24 0.96 12.72
CA ILE A 16 -13.43 -0.46 12.45
C ILE A 16 -12.93 -0.78 11.05
N LEU A 17 -12.16 -1.87 10.91
CA LEU A 17 -11.75 -2.40 9.62
C LEU A 17 -12.98 -2.72 8.77
N ILE A 18 -13.11 -2.07 7.62
CA ILE A 18 -14.18 -2.34 6.65
C ILE A 18 -13.79 -3.55 5.82
N ASP A 19 -12.59 -3.52 5.22
CA ASP A 19 -12.09 -4.61 4.41
C ASP A 19 -10.58 -4.50 4.15
N LYS A 20 -10.02 -5.54 3.54
CA LYS A 20 -8.64 -5.58 3.05
C LYS A 20 -8.52 -6.29 1.71
N GLU A 21 -7.64 -5.78 0.87
CA GLU A 21 -7.31 -6.39 -0.42
C GLU A 21 -5.79 -6.55 -0.57
N THR A 22 -5.37 -7.65 -1.18
CA THR A 22 -3.96 -7.87 -1.55
C THR A 22 -3.83 -7.93 -3.06
N SER A 23 -2.91 -7.14 -3.60
CA SER A 23 -2.62 -7.11 -5.03
C SER A 23 -2.08 -8.46 -5.56
N ALA A 24 -2.04 -8.58 -6.89
CA ALA A 24 -1.21 -9.59 -7.54
C ALA A 24 0.28 -9.44 -7.12
N ASP A 25 1.07 -10.51 -7.32
CA ASP A 25 2.52 -10.46 -7.12
C ASP A 25 3.16 -9.52 -8.15
N LEU A 26 3.78 -8.45 -7.66
CA LEU A 26 4.45 -7.40 -8.44
C LEU A 26 5.91 -7.75 -8.76
N GLY A 27 6.36 -8.96 -8.40
CA GLY A 27 7.73 -9.39 -8.61
C GLY A 27 8.72 -8.56 -7.79
N GLN A 28 9.85 -8.20 -8.40
CA GLN A 28 10.87 -7.34 -7.79
C GLN A 28 10.72 -5.87 -8.19
N ASP A 29 9.59 -5.50 -8.81
CA ASP A 29 9.33 -4.13 -9.20
C ASP A 29 9.26 -3.22 -7.96
N GLY A 30 10.12 -2.20 -7.93
CA GLY A 30 10.20 -1.21 -6.86
C GLY A 30 9.68 0.16 -7.32
N SER A 31 9.08 0.24 -8.51
CA SER A 31 8.66 1.49 -9.13
C SER A 31 7.61 2.21 -8.30
N LEU A 32 6.64 1.47 -7.73
CA LEU A 32 5.62 2.04 -6.84
C LEU A 32 6.21 2.65 -5.57
N ILE A 33 7.22 2.00 -4.97
CA ILE A 33 7.88 2.50 -3.76
C ILE A 33 8.53 3.86 -4.04
N LYS A 34 9.23 3.97 -5.17
CA LYS A 34 9.83 5.24 -5.62
C LYS A 34 8.76 6.27 -5.97
N LYS A 35 7.69 5.87 -6.65
CA LYS A 35 6.60 6.75 -7.09
C LYS A 35 5.88 7.38 -5.89
N PHE A 36 5.68 6.61 -4.83
CA PHE A 36 5.07 7.06 -3.58
C PHE A 36 6.06 7.72 -2.62
N ASN A 37 7.33 7.86 -3.02
CA ASN A 37 8.40 8.40 -2.21
C ASN A 37 8.52 7.71 -0.83
N LEU A 38 8.26 6.41 -0.81
CA LEU A 38 8.37 5.58 0.37
C LEU A 38 9.83 5.21 0.63
N PRO A 39 10.25 5.06 1.89
CA PRO A 39 11.61 4.65 2.21
C PRO A 39 11.89 3.26 1.63
N PHE A 40 12.88 3.16 0.74
CA PHE A 40 13.36 1.88 0.20
C PHE A 40 14.39 1.25 1.14
N ASP A 41 14.09 1.21 2.43
CA ASP A 41 14.85 0.48 3.42
C ASP A 41 14.02 -0.67 3.99
N GLY A 42 14.60 -1.48 4.87
CA GLY A 42 13.92 -2.64 5.44
C GLY A 42 12.60 -2.32 6.16
N ARG A 43 12.35 -1.05 6.52
CA ARG A 43 11.14 -0.60 7.21
C ARG A 43 9.91 -0.61 6.32
N ILE A 44 10.06 -0.75 4.99
CA ILE A 44 8.91 -0.88 4.11
C ILE A 44 8.06 -2.13 4.39
N TYR A 45 8.64 -3.12 5.06
CA TYR A 45 7.95 -4.33 5.50
C TYR A 45 7.52 -4.27 6.97
N ASP A 46 7.74 -3.14 7.65
CA ASP A 46 7.54 -2.97 9.09
C ASP A 46 6.40 -1.96 9.36
N GLY A 47 5.19 -2.35 8.95
CA GLY A 47 3.97 -1.58 9.18
C GLY A 47 3.24 -1.17 7.90
N GLY A 48 2.43 -0.12 8.02
CA GLY A 48 1.63 0.45 6.94
C GLY A 48 1.91 1.94 6.74
N PHE A 49 1.45 2.48 5.61
CA PHE A 49 1.54 3.89 5.28
C PHE A 49 0.14 4.44 5.00
N ASP A 50 -0.11 5.68 5.42
CA ASP A 50 -1.35 6.36 5.09
C ASP A 50 -1.46 6.58 3.58
N VAL A 51 -2.61 6.21 3.02
CA VAL A 51 -2.87 6.37 1.58
C VAL A 51 -3.20 7.83 1.29
N LEU A 52 -2.26 8.52 0.64
CA LEU A 52 -2.46 9.91 0.23
C LEU A 52 -3.44 10.02 -0.93
N SER A 53 -4.16 11.13 -0.99
CA SER A 53 -5.13 11.36 -2.07
C SER A 53 -4.50 11.38 -3.47
N SER A 54 -3.22 11.73 -3.57
CA SER A 54 -2.45 11.69 -4.82
C SER A 54 -2.18 10.27 -5.33
N TRP A 55 -2.26 9.25 -4.47
CA TRP A 55 -1.96 7.86 -4.85
C TRP A 55 -3.18 7.11 -5.40
N LYS A 56 -4.39 7.66 -5.27
CA LYS A 56 -5.63 6.93 -5.64
C LYS A 56 -5.61 6.43 -7.08
N ASN A 57 -5.20 7.26 -8.03
CA ASN A 57 -5.14 6.90 -9.45
C ASN A 57 -4.03 5.89 -9.78
N ASP A 58 -3.09 5.69 -8.85
CA ASP A 58 -1.99 4.74 -9.02
C ASP A 58 -2.29 3.39 -8.35
N LEU A 59 -3.21 3.38 -7.39
CA LEU A 59 -3.64 2.21 -6.63
C LEU A 59 -4.93 1.59 -7.15
N GLN A 60 -5.80 2.40 -7.74
CA GLN A 60 -7.05 1.95 -8.37
C GLN A 60 -6.81 1.78 -9.88
N PRO A 61 -7.23 0.65 -10.50
CA PRO A 61 -7.36 0.52 -11.94
C PRO A 61 -8.08 1.69 -12.64
#